data_AF-A0A519QJ52-F1
#
_entry.id   AF-A0A519QJ52-F1
#
_cell.length_a   1.000
_cell.length_b   1.000
_cell.length_c   1.000
_cell.angle_alpha   90.00
_cell.angle_beta   90.00
_cell.angle_gamma   90.00
#
_symmetry.space_group_name_H-M   'P 1'
#
loop_
_entity.id
_entity.type
_entity.pdbx_description
1 polymer ?
#
loop_
_entity_poly.entity_id
_entity_poly.type
_entity_poly.pdbx_seq_one_letter_code
_entity_poly.pdbx_strand_id
1 'polypeptide(L)' 'MYAVIKTGGKQYRVQPGDVIVVEKLDGEAGAAVNFGEVLMLGGDKGITLGAPLIDGASVAATLVETRKGEK' A
#
# COMPACT_ATOMS: atom_id res chain seq x y z
N MET A 1 -4.64 6.34 -11.86
CA MET A 1 -3.39 6.41 -11.06
C MET A 1 -3.32 5.19 -10.14
N TYR A 2 -2.17 4.52 -10.08
CA TYR A 2 -1.89 3.35 -9.25
C TYR A 2 -0.50 3.45 -8.64
N ALA A 3 -0.28 2.77 -7.53
CA ALA A 3 1.01 2.63 -6.89
C ALA A 3 1.36 1.16 -6.70
N VAL A 4 2.64 0.84 -6.64
CA VAL A 4 3.12 -0.46 -6.12
C VAL A 4 3.81 -0.17 -4.80
N ILE A 5 3.24 -0.70 -3.73
CA ILE A 5 3.78 -0.58 -2.38
C ILE A 5 4.39 -1.90 -1.93
N LYS A 6 5.37 -1.81 -1.02
CA LYS A 6 5.92 -2.96 -0.32
C LYS A 6 5.41 -2.95 1.13
N THR A 7 4.92 -4.09 1.60
CA THR A 7 4.54 -4.29 3.00
C THR A 7 4.55 -5.78 3.33
N GLY A 8 4.94 -6.16 4.56
CA GLY A 8 5.03 -7.57 4.96
C GLY A 8 5.94 -8.42 4.06
N GLY A 9 7.00 -7.81 3.50
CA GLY A 9 7.90 -8.46 2.55
C GLY A 9 7.31 -8.74 1.15
N LYS A 10 6.06 -8.36 0.88
CA LYS A 10 5.38 -8.58 -0.40
C LYS A 10 5.09 -7.25 -1.10
N GLN A 11 4.89 -7.30 -2.42
CA GLN A 11 4.55 -6.14 -3.23
C GLN A 11 3.07 -6.18 -3.60
N TYR A 12 2.39 -5.04 -3.48
CA TYR A 12 0.98 -4.89 -3.77
C TYR A 12 0.76 -3.72 -4.71
N ARG A 13 -0.01 -3.94 -5.78
CA ARG A 13 -0.49 -2.86 -6.64
C ARG A 13 -1.81 -2.34 -6.08
N VAL A 14 -1.89 -1.04 -5.87
CA VAL A 14 -3.04 -0.36 -5.26
C VAL A 14 -3.49 0.83 -6.08
N GLN A 15 -4.79 1.09 -6.08
CA GLN A 15 -5.42 2.29 -6.63
C GLN A 15 -6.29 2.96 -5.58
N PRO A 16 -6.58 4.27 -5.72
CA PRO A 16 -7.55 4.93 -4.85
C PRO A 16 -8.90 4.20 -4.86
N GLY A 17 -9.35 3.76 -3.68
CA GLY A 17 -10.58 3.00 -3.51
C GLY A 17 -10.42 1.47 -3.48
N ASP A 18 -9.22 0.95 -3.75
CA ASP A 18 -8.97 -0.50 -3.66
C ASP A 18 -8.93 -0.97 -2.20
N VAL A 19 -9.48 -2.17 -1.96
CA VAL A 19 -9.36 -2.90 -0.70
C VAL A 19 -8.40 -4.06 -0.92
N ILE A 20 -7.27 -4.03 -0.22
CA ILE A 20 -6.27 -5.10 -0.26
C ILE A 20 -6.13 -5.79 1.09
N VAL A 21 -5.82 -7.09 1.05
CA VAL A 21 -5.48 -7.87 2.26
C VAL A 21 -3.96 -7.99 2.33
N VAL A 22 -3.40 -7.50 3.43
CA VAL A 22 -1.97 -7.52 3.71
C VAL A 22 -1.70 -8.35 4.96
N GLU A 23 -0.42 -8.49 5.32
CA GLU A 23 -0.05 -9.08 6.61
C GLU A 23 -0.60 -8.26 7.78
N LYS A 24 -0.57 -8.84 8.98
CA LYS A 24 -1.09 -8.19 10.18
C LYS A 24 -0.35 -6.87 10.40
N LEU A 25 -1.13 -5.79 10.46
CA LEU A 25 -0.67 -4.46 10.85
C LEU A 25 -1.11 -4.17 12.28
N ASP A 26 -0.30 -3.41 13.01
CA ASP A 26 -0.67 -2.90 14.32
C ASP A 26 -1.62 -1.70 14.16
N GLY A 27 -2.79 -1.78 14.80
CA GLY A 27 -3.82 -0.74 14.73
C GLY A 27 -5.23 -1.29 14.91
N GLU A 28 -6.19 -0.39 15.18
CA GLU A 28 -7.61 -0.70 15.22
C GLU A 28 -8.29 -0.39 13.88
N ALA A 29 -9.45 -1.02 13.64
CA ALA A 29 -10.27 -0.67 12.47
C ALA A 29 -10.61 0.83 12.47
N GLY A 30 -10.39 1.50 11.34
CA GLY A 30 -10.49 2.95 11.19
C GLY A 30 -9.17 3.70 11.37
N ALA A 31 -8.10 3.05 11.82
CA ALA A 31 -6.79 3.68 11.93
C ALA A 31 -6.22 4.06 10.55
N ALA A 32 -5.61 5.24 10.47
CA ALA A 32 -4.87 5.67 9.30
C ALA A 32 -3.51 4.94 9.23
N VAL A 33 -3.24 4.33 8.08
CA VAL A 33 -2.00 3.61 7.79
C VAL A 33 -1.31 4.28 6.62
N ASN A 34 -0.06 4.68 6.79
CA ASN A 34 0.74 5.28 5.73
C ASN A 34 1.85 4.32 5.30
N PHE A 35 1.84 3.92 4.03
CA PHE A 35 2.90 3.13 3.42
C PHE A 35 3.92 4.05 2.77
N GLY A 36 5.11 4.16 3.36
CA GLY A 36 6.23 4.93 2.80
C GLY A 36 7.09 4.15 1.79
N GLU A 37 7.00 2.81 1.79
CA GLU A 37 7.74 1.98 0.84
C GLU A 37 6.99 1.89 -0.51
N VAL A 38 7.08 2.96 -1.31
CA VAL A 38 6.51 3.01 -2.66
C VAL A 38 7.60 2.69 -3.70
N LEU A 39 7.40 1.62 -4.47
CA LEU A 39 8.31 1.13 -5.49
C LEU A 39 8.04 1.75 -6.87
N MET A 40 6.77 2.06 -7.16
CA MET A 40 6.34 2.51 -8.47
C MET A 40 5.06 3.34 -8.35
N LEU A 41 4.92 4.37 -9.18
CA LEU A 41 3.69 5.13 -9.39
C LEU A 41 3.37 5.15 -10.88
N GLY A 42 2.18 4.70 -11.25
CA GLY A 42 1.70 4.70 -12.63
C GLY A 42 0.45 5.56 -12.79
N GLY A 43 0.39 6.38 -13.82
CA GLY A 43 -0.78 7.20 -14.14
C GLY A 43 -0.84 7.56 -15.60
N ASP A 44 -1.78 8.44 -15.94
CA ASP A 44 -2.06 8.84 -17.33
C ASP A 44 -0.88 9.59 -17.99
N LYS A 45 0.03 10.14 -17.16
CA LYS A 45 1.25 10.84 -17.61
C LYS A 45 2.49 9.94 -17.71
N GLY A 46 2.35 8.63 -17.44
CA GLY A 46 3.45 7.66 -17.50
C GLY A 46 3.70 6.92 -16.18
N ILE A 47 4.85 6.25 -16.13
CA ILE A 47 5.28 5.41 -15.01
C ILE A 47 6.53 6.03 -14.39
N THR A 48 6.49 6.24 -13.07
CA THR A 48 7.64 6.57 -12.24
C THR A 48 8.06 5.31 -11.50
N LEU A 49 9.31 4.87 -11.71
CA LEU A 49 9.92 3.75 -11.00
C LEU A 49 10.92 4.29 -9.97
N GLY A 50 10.81 3.81 -8.73
CA GLY A 50 11.80 4.02 -7.70
C GLY A 50 12.98 3.07 -7.86
N ALA A 51 14.19 3.56 -7.62
CA ALA A 51 15.41 2.75 -7.61
C ALA A 51 16.21 3.06 -6.34
N PRO A 52 15.89 2.48 -5.17
CA PRO A 52 14.96 1.35 -4.91
C PRO A 52 13.53 1.74 -4.50
N LEU A 53 13.31 2.98 -4.04
CA LEU A 53 12.01 3.53 -3.63
C LEU A 53 11.84 4.92 -4.26
N ILE A 54 10.60 5.43 -4.27
CA ILE A 54 10.33 6.79 -4.71
C ILE A 54 10.39 7.72 -3.49
N ASP A 55 11.41 8.58 -3.43
CA ASP A 55 11.55 9.55 -2.34
C ASP A 55 10.36 10.50 -2.27
N GLY A 56 9.80 10.64 -1.07
CA GLY A 56 8.64 11.50 -0.79
C GLY A 56 7.28 10.94 -1.23
N ALA A 57 7.23 9.75 -1.83
CA ALA A 57 5.98 9.07 -2.11
C ALA A 57 5.44 8.38 -0.85
N SER A 58 4.14 8.54 -0.61
CA SER A 58 3.42 7.80 0.43
C SER A 58 2.04 7.40 -0.08
N VAL A 59 1.57 6.24 0.37
CA VAL A 59 0.20 5.79 0.14
C VAL A 59 -0.52 5.77 1.46
N ALA A 60 -1.52 6.64 1.60
CA ALA A 60 -2.43 6.63 2.73
C ALA A 60 -3.52 5.59 2.49
N ALA A 61 -3.77 4.79 3.51
CA ALA A 61 -4.82 3.79 3.56
C ALA A 61 -5.52 3.83 4.93
N THR A 62 -6.68 3.20 5.01
CA THR A 62 -7.40 3.03 6.28
C THR A 62 -7.47 1.54 6.58
N LEU A 63 -7.12 1.16 7.80
CA LEU A 63 -7.29 -0.22 8.26
C LEU A 63 -8.78 -0.52 8.37
N VAL A 64 -9.33 -1.34 7.47
CA VAL A 64 -10.77 -1.64 7.46
C VAL A 64 -11.12 -2.69 8.51
N GLU A 65 -10.40 -3.81 8.49
CA GLU A 65 -10.59 -4.91 9.44
C GLU A 65 -9.28 -5.66 9.65
N THR A 66 -9.12 -6.27 10.83
CA THR A 66 -8.09 -7.27 11.08
C THR A 66 -8.78 -8.61 11.32
N ARG A 67 -8.56 -9.55 10.42
CA ARG A 67 -9.15 -10.90 10.50
C ARG A 67 -8.07 -11.96 10.63
N LYS A 68 -8.39 -13.03 11.35
CA LYS A 68 -7.57 -14.25 11.37
C LYS A 68 -7.97 -15.10 10.18
N GLY A 69 -7.01 -15.66 9.45
CA GLY A 69 -7.28 -16.64 8.40
C GLY A 69 -8.04 -17.85 8.94
N GLU A 70 -8.79 -18.54 8.08
CA GLU A 70 -9.39 -19.83 8.40
C GLU A 70 -8.32 -20.83 8.85
N LYS A 71 -8.70 -21.73 9.76
CA LYS A 71 -7.82 -22.75 10.33
C LYS A 71 -7.62 -23.90 9.36
#